data_AF-A0A1W9UWN0-F1
#
_entry.id   AF-A0A1W9UWN0-F1
#
_cell.length_a   1.000
_cell.length_b   1.000
_cell.length_c   1.000
_cell.angle_alpha   90.00
_cell.angle_beta   90.00
_cell.angle_gamma   90.00
#
_symmetry.space_group_name_H-M   'P 1'
#
loop_
_entity.id
_entity.type
_entity.pdbx_description
1 polymer ?
#
loop_
_entity_poly.entity_id
_entity_poly.type
_entity_poly.pdbx_seq_one_letter_code
_entity_poly.pdbx_strand_id
1 'polypeptide(L)'
;MVQTRFVHLVVLLALPLLVLLSSCQITAAPTITPLPTNTLTPRPTFTPTPLPDYLSLFVLPDDSSSVILDAINAADESVDFVMYLITNRDFIDALKAAESRGVEVRGMMELNPYGGGSSNVDVLAELAEAGAEMKWDPRSIKYLHEKMILIDDELMFVMTCNMTTSAFTANREYGLIDTDPAHIAEVAKVFEADWNRQEPEWGDPLLVWSPINARQELLALIDGAQTGIDLEQNSMLDPEIVEHLIDAAERGVTVRYISTPNWPIEDDHDEPFREQLRRAGVLVRYLDDPFIHAKVFLIDGARGFVGSENISTNSLNNNRELGVIFKDDDSVERLAAQIEADWAISTDEAFPSGGMEVPESGYIDHSDASKFYYREVTVELPVLYVYNSGRVAWLMPNEDVDGNFKVVIFPSSFSEWPEMPDIFYGGQIIRVTGLIEKYSGWPEIIVHEPQEIEVVGETGQEPGRMPAD
;
A
#
# COMPACT_ATOMS: atom_id res chain seq x y z
N MET A 1 52.52 32.27 32.38
CA MET A 1 51.92 33.61 32.24
C MET A 1 50.78 33.43 31.25
N VAL A 2 49.50 33.58 31.58
CA VAL A 2 48.81 34.72 32.23
C VAL A 2 47.63 34.20 33.08
N GLN A 3 47.46 34.81 34.27
CA GLN A 3 46.32 34.68 35.21
C GLN A 3 45.04 35.31 34.59
N THR A 4 43.80 35.01 34.99
CA THR A 4 43.24 35.28 36.33
C THR A 4 41.82 34.66 36.46
N ARG A 5 41.47 34.34 37.71
CA ARG A 5 40.32 33.60 38.25
C ARG A 5 39.06 34.47 38.48
N PHE A 6 37.90 33.81 38.66
CA PHE A 6 36.84 33.99 39.70
C PHE A 6 35.77 32.90 39.40
N VAL A 7 35.56 31.75 40.08
CA VAL A 7 35.28 31.27 41.47
C VAL A 7 33.91 31.64 42.07
N HIS A 8 33.01 30.63 42.13
CA HIS A 8 32.16 30.08 43.25
C HIS A 8 30.84 29.52 42.64
N LEU A 9 30.52 28.21 42.58
CA LEU A 9 30.38 27.12 43.59
C LEU A 9 29.25 27.40 44.62
N VAL A 10 28.25 26.57 44.98
CA VAL A 10 27.55 25.34 44.50
C VAL A 10 26.65 24.85 45.68
N VAL A 11 25.63 24.01 45.39
CA VAL A 11 24.90 23.02 46.27
C VAL A 11 23.88 23.55 47.30
N LEU A 12 22.59 23.15 47.33
CA LEU A 12 21.84 21.85 47.42
C LEU A 12 21.43 21.48 48.88
N LEU A 13 20.15 21.08 49.00
CA LEU A 13 19.51 20.10 49.90
C LEU A 13 18.75 20.51 51.19
N ALA A 14 17.50 20.00 51.19
CA ALA A 14 16.79 19.25 52.25
C ALA A 14 15.95 19.97 53.33
N LEU A 15 14.65 19.60 53.32
CA LEU A 15 13.61 19.69 54.37
C LEU A 15 13.92 18.75 55.56
N PRO A 16 13.40 18.97 56.81
CA PRO A 16 11.99 18.64 57.15
C PRO A 16 11.28 19.42 58.31
N LEU A 17 9.94 19.39 58.24
CA LEU A 17 8.87 19.19 59.26
C LEU A 17 9.06 19.63 60.75
N LEU A 18 8.11 20.44 61.29
CA LEU A 18 7.08 20.07 62.31
C LEU A 18 6.63 21.23 63.26
N VAL A 19 5.37 21.66 63.09
CA VAL A 19 4.26 21.99 64.05
C VAL A 19 4.48 22.91 65.28
N LEU A 20 3.62 23.95 65.43
CA LEU A 20 2.64 24.12 66.55
C LEU A 20 1.73 25.39 66.44
N LEU A 21 0.43 25.12 66.24
CA LEU A 21 -0.81 25.71 66.80
C LEU A 21 -1.01 27.23 67.01
N SER A 22 -2.01 27.81 66.32
CA SER A 22 -3.32 28.22 66.90
C SER A 22 -4.04 29.28 66.05
N SER A 23 -5.29 28.97 65.66
CA SER A 23 -6.52 29.76 65.96
C SER A 23 -7.60 29.60 64.87
N CYS A 24 -8.67 28.93 65.30
CA CYS A 24 -10.08 29.08 64.97
C CYS A 24 -10.50 30.07 63.85
N GLN A 25 -11.20 29.57 62.84
CA GLN A 25 -12.53 30.07 62.44
C GLN A 25 -13.24 29.06 61.53
N ILE A 26 -14.44 28.64 61.94
CA ILE A 26 -15.37 27.84 61.14
C ILE A 26 -16.10 28.80 60.20
N THR A 27 -15.94 28.62 58.89
CA THR A 27 -16.77 29.26 57.85
C THR A 27 -17.48 28.19 57.03
N ALA A 28 -18.71 28.51 56.63
CA ALA A 28 -19.73 27.59 56.14
C ALA A 28 -19.33 26.80 54.87
N ALA A 29 -19.84 25.58 54.76
CA ALA A 29 -19.71 24.74 53.56
C ALA A 29 -20.40 25.42 52.35
N PRO A 30 -19.80 25.38 51.14
CA PRO A 30 -20.42 25.91 49.94
C PRO A 30 -21.63 25.05 49.55
N THR A 31 -22.74 25.74 49.25
CA THR A 31 -23.97 25.15 48.73
C THR A 31 -23.71 24.54 47.35
N ILE A 32 -23.95 23.23 47.20
CA ILE A 32 -23.91 22.55 45.90
C ILE A 32 -25.19 22.91 45.14
N THR A 33 -25.04 23.68 44.05
CA THR A 33 -26.11 23.90 43.08
C THR A 33 -26.29 22.62 42.25
N PRO A 34 -27.48 22.03 42.15
CA PRO A 34 -27.68 20.88 41.25
C PRO A 34 -27.44 21.32 39.81
N LEU A 35 -26.69 20.50 39.06
CA LEU A 35 -26.47 20.67 37.62
C LEU A 35 -27.82 20.64 36.88
N PRO A 36 -27.97 21.39 35.78
CA PRO A 36 -29.18 21.33 34.97
C PRO A 36 -29.36 19.91 34.44
N THR A 37 -30.53 19.33 34.66
CA THR A 37 -30.98 18.10 34.00
C THR A 37 -30.96 18.32 32.49
N ASN A 38 -29.96 17.75 31.81
CA ASN A 38 -30.00 17.59 30.37
C ASN A 38 -31.22 16.72 30.07
N THR A 39 -32.21 17.33 29.43
CA THR A 39 -33.30 16.58 28.83
C THR A 39 -32.68 15.88 27.62
N LEU A 40 -32.44 14.58 27.76
CA LEU A 40 -32.06 13.72 26.64
C LEU A 40 -33.09 13.94 25.52
N THR A 41 -32.65 14.49 24.40
CA THR A 41 -33.43 14.48 23.17
C THR A 41 -33.76 13.03 22.83
N PRO A 42 -35.01 12.70 22.46
CA PRO A 42 -35.38 11.33 22.14
C PRO A 42 -34.53 10.81 20.96
N ARG A 43 -33.99 9.59 21.14
CA ARG A 43 -33.26 8.79 20.15
C ARG A 43 -33.91 8.93 18.77
N PRO A 44 -33.21 9.34 17.70
CA PRO A 44 -33.69 9.03 16.35
C PRO A 44 -33.87 7.52 16.31
N THR A 45 -35.09 7.07 16.05
CA THR A 45 -35.39 5.65 15.90
C THR A 45 -34.79 5.21 14.57
N PHE A 46 -33.51 4.88 14.58
CA PHE A 46 -32.96 3.97 13.60
C PHE A 46 -33.73 2.66 13.78
N THR A 47 -34.38 2.23 12.70
CA THR A 47 -34.84 0.86 12.63
C THR A 47 -33.58 0.10 12.23
N PRO A 48 -32.95 -0.69 13.12
CA PRO A 48 -31.80 -1.47 12.72
C PRO A 48 -32.25 -2.33 11.54
N THR A 49 -31.58 -2.19 10.40
CA THR A 49 -31.63 -3.26 9.40
C THR A 49 -31.18 -4.51 10.15
N PRO A 50 -31.91 -5.64 10.09
CA PRO A 50 -31.47 -6.86 10.76
C PRO A 50 -30.02 -7.15 10.39
N LEU A 51 -29.17 -7.36 11.40
CA LEU A 51 -27.80 -7.82 11.18
C LEU A 51 -27.87 -9.11 10.35
N PRO A 52 -27.02 -9.29 9.33
CA PRO A 52 -27.07 -10.49 8.51
C PRO A 52 -26.72 -11.72 9.37
N ASP A 53 -27.46 -12.81 9.20
CA ASP A 53 -27.17 -14.13 9.80
C ASP A 53 -25.90 -14.78 9.19
N TYR A 54 -25.16 -14.07 8.32
CA TYR A 54 -24.12 -14.61 7.43
C TYR A 54 -23.08 -13.55 7.04
N LEU A 55 -21.93 -14.03 6.54
CA LEU A 55 -20.84 -13.25 5.97
C LEU A 55 -21.32 -12.47 4.73
N SER A 56 -21.06 -11.16 4.66
CA SER A 56 -21.44 -10.33 3.52
C SER A 56 -20.28 -9.49 3.01
N LEU A 57 -20.02 -9.54 1.70
CA LEU A 57 -19.05 -8.70 1.01
C LEU A 57 -19.64 -7.32 0.65
N PHE A 58 -18.84 -6.26 0.84
CA PHE A 58 -19.05 -4.94 0.26
C PHE A 58 -17.80 -4.47 -0.48
N VAL A 59 -17.99 -3.57 -1.46
CA VAL A 59 -16.94 -3.06 -2.35
C VAL A 59 -16.98 -1.54 -2.40
N LEU A 60 -15.91 -0.85 -2.02
CA LEU A 60 -15.81 0.59 -2.19
C LEU A 60 -15.15 0.95 -3.53
N PRO A 61 -15.46 2.11 -4.13
CA PRO A 61 -16.42 3.12 -3.67
C PRO A 61 -17.88 2.86 -4.12
N ASP A 62 -18.14 1.72 -4.77
CA ASP A 62 -19.43 1.39 -5.37
C ASP A 62 -20.54 1.24 -4.31
N ASP A 63 -20.20 0.56 -3.22
CA ASP A 63 -20.96 0.54 -1.98
C ASP A 63 -20.60 1.78 -1.15
N SER A 64 -21.60 2.37 -0.51
CA SER A 64 -21.36 3.57 0.31
C SER A 64 -20.57 3.21 1.56
N SER A 65 -19.64 4.07 1.96
CA SER A 65 -18.98 4.00 3.27
C SER A 65 -19.96 4.05 4.45
N SER A 66 -21.23 4.41 4.21
CA SER A 66 -22.29 4.29 5.21
C SER A 66 -22.41 2.88 5.77
N VAL A 67 -22.01 1.82 5.06
CA VAL A 67 -22.00 0.46 5.59
C VAL A 67 -21.18 0.32 6.88
N ILE A 68 -20.06 1.04 6.98
CA ILE A 68 -19.20 1.06 8.18
C ILE A 68 -19.75 2.09 9.19
N LEU A 69 -20.08 3.30 8.71
CA LEU A 69 -20.49 4.40 9.58
C LEU A 69 -21.83 4.13 10.27
N ASP A 70 -22.79 3.53 9.57
CA ASP A 70 -24.10 3.19 10.12
C ASP A 70 -23.97 2.11 11.19
N ALA A 71 -23.04 1.15 11.03
CA ALA A 71 -22.75 0.14 12.04
C ALA A 71 -22.17 0.76 13.33
N ILE A 72 -21.18 1.65 13.22
CA ILE A 72 -20.62 2.38 14.38
C ILE A 72 -21.69 3.27 15.05
N ASN A 73 -22.57 3.88 14.25
CA ASN A 73 -23.67 4.69 14.78
C ASN A 73 -24.76 3.86 15.46
N ALA A 74 -24.89 2.58 15.09
CA ALA A 74 -25.83 1.64 15.67
C ALA A 74 -25.30 0.94 16.94
N ALA A 75 -23.97 0.91 17.14
CA ALA A 75 -23.33 0.29 18.30
C ALA A 75 -23.98 0.69 19.64
N ASP A 76 -24.23 -0.30 20.48
CA ASP A 76 -24.92 -0.16 21.76
C ASP A 76 -23.98 -0.29 22.97
N GLU A 77 -22.90 -1.08 22.88
CA GLU A 77 -21.99 -1.41 23.99
C GLU A 77 -20.53 -1.02 23.72
N SER A 78 -19.94 -1.47 22.62
CA SER A 78 -18.50 -1.28 22.33
C SER A 78 -18.16 -1.16 20.84
N VAL A 79 -17.06 -0.47 20.56
CA VAL A 79 -16.37 -0.45 19.26
C VAL A 79 -14.88 -0.60 19.48
N ASP A 80 -14.35 -1.78 19.16
CA ASP A 80 -12.92 -2.03 19.09
C ASP A 80 -12.43 -1.91 17.65
N PHE A 81 -11.29 -1.28 17.42
CA PHE A 81 -10.73 -1.23 16.07
C PHE A 81 -9.21 -1.26 16.04
N VAL A 82 -8.67 -1.83 14.96
CA VAL A 82 -7.27 -1.76 14.58
C VAL A 82 -7.20 -1.10 13.21
N MET A 83 -6.41 -0.04 13.09
CA MET A 83 -6.33 0.68 11.83
C MET A 83 -4.93 1.21 11.57
N TYR A 84 -4.36 0.84 10.42
CA TYR A 84 -3.05 1.31 10.00
C TYR A 84 -3.01 2.83 9.77
N LEU A 85 -4.01 3.37 9.06
CA LEU A 85 -4.07 4.80 8.73
C LEU A 85 -5.50 5.32 8.80
N ILE A 86 -5.69 6.46 9.48
CA ILE A 86 -6.98 7.14 9.55
C ILE A 86 -6.81 8.59 9.08
N THR A 87 -7.58 8.99 8.09
CA THR A 87 -7.69 10.39 7.66
C THR A 87 -9.14 10.82 7.38
N ASN A 88 -10.08 9.88 7.32
CA ASN A 88 -11.48 10.17 7.06
C ASN A 88 -12.15 10.83 8.27
N ARG A 89 -12.75 12.01 8.06
CA ARG A 89 -13.40 12.78 9.14
C ARG A 89 -14.72 12.18 9.60
N ASP A 90 -15.51 11.60 8.69
CA ASP A 90 -16.80 11.01 9.03
C ASP A 90 -16.62 9.79 9.94
N PHE A 91 -15.57 9.00 9.71
CA PHE A 91 -15.18 7.88 10.59
C PHE A 91 -14.79 8.38 11.99
N ILE A 92 -13.91 9.39 12.07
CA ILE A 92 -13.49 9.98 13.35
C ILE A 92 -14.69 10.54 14.12
N ASP A 93 -15.58 11.26 13.43
CA ASP A 93 -16.76 11.85 14.06
C ASP A 93 -17.80 10.79 14.46
N ALA A 94 -17.91 9.67 13.74
CA ALA A 94 -18.74 8.52 14.14
C ALA A 94 -18.25 7.88 15.44
N LEU A 95 -16.93 7.66 15.59
CA LEU A 95 -16.35 7.14 16.83
C LEU A 95 -16.56 8.10 18.02
N LYS A 96 -16.35 9.40 17.81
CA LYS A 96 -16.62 10.42 18.84
C LYS A 96 -18.10 10.48 19.21
N ALA A 97 -18.99 10.28 18.23
CA ALA A 97 -20.41 10.19 18.48
C ALA A 97 -20.75 8.93 19.30
N ALA A 98 -20.12 7.78 19.04
CA ALA A 98 -20.28 6.57 19.84
C ALA A 98 -19.87 6.80 21.31
N GLU A 99 -18.69 7.35 21.56
CA GLU A 99 -18.23 7.78 22.89
C GLU A 99 -19.25 8.71 23.59
N SER A 100 -19.76 9.70 22.87
CA SER A 100 -20.76 10.64 23.43
C SER A 100 -22.08 9.98 23.82
N ARG A 101 -22.41 8.82 23.22
CA ARG A 101 -23.57 7.99 23.57
C ARG A 101 -23.31 7.06 24.76
N GLY A 102 -22.05 6.91 25.17
CA GLY A 102 -21.60 6.02 26.24
C GLY A 102 -21.19 4.62 25.76
N VAL A 103 -20.94 4.45 24.46
CA VAL A 103 -20.33 3.25 23.87
C VAL A 103 -18.82 3.28 24.15
N GLU A 104 -18.25 2.17 24.61
CA GLU A 104 -16.80 2.06 24.84
C GLU A 104 -16.05 1.98 23.51
N VAL A 105 -15.17 2.93 23.21
CA VAL A 105 -14.33 2.89 22.00
C VAL A 105 -12.89 2.61 22.37
N ARG A 106 -12.33 1.52 21.83
CA ARG A 106 -10.90 1.18 21.96
C ARG A 106 -10.24 1.07 20.60
N GLY A 107 -9.15 1.81 20.40
CA GLY A 107 -8.46 1.87 19.12
C GLY A 107 -6.97 1.57 19.23
N MET A 108 -6.45 0.75 18.32
CA MET A 108 -5.01 0.60 18.09
C MET A 108 -4.62 1.13 16.71
N MET A 109 -3.53 1.90 16.67
CA MET A 109 -3.04 2.51 15.43
C MET A 109 -1.53 2.31 15.28
N GLU A 110 -1.09 2.22 14.02
CA GLU A 110 0.33 2.27 13.68
C GLU A 110 0.87 3.68 13.97
N LEU A 111 1.99 3.77 14.70
CA LEU A 111 2.61 5.07 14.99
C LEU A 111 3.19 5.73 13.73
N ASN A 112 3.78 4.95 12.82
CA ASN A 112 4.47 5.48 11.63
C ASN A 112 3.98 4.83 10.34
N PRO A 113 2.71 5.06 9.94
CA PRO A 113 2.19 4.51 8.70
C PRO A 113 2.88 5.15 7.49
N TYR A 114 3.18 4.31 6.50
CA TYR A 114 3.70 4.75 5.22
C TYR A 114 2.68 5.69 4.54
N GLY A 115 3.17 6.82 4.02
CA GLY A 115 2.33 7.84 3.40
C GLY A 115 1.44 8.65 4.37
N GLY A 116 1.34 8.28 5.64
CA GLY A 116 0.45 8.95 6.61
C GLY A 116 1.05 10.16 7.32
N GLY A 117 2.36 10.36 7.26
CA GLY A 117 3.03 11.48 7.95
C GLY A 117 2.72 11.48 9.45
N SER A 118 2.32 12.63 10.00
CA SER A 118 1.90 12.76 11.40
C SER A 118 0.39 12.61 11.65
N SER A 119 -0.40 12.26 10.63
CA SER A 119 -1.88 12.26 10.73
C SER A 119 -2.41 11.37 11.85
N ASN A 120 -1.87 10.16 12.01
CA ASN A 120 -2.26 9.25 13.09
C ASN A 120 -2.01 9.84 14.48
N VAL A 121 -0.97 10.66 14.67
CA VAL A 121 -0.68 11.31 15.96
C VAL A 121 -1.79 12.29 16.32
N ASP A 122 -2.24 13.09 15.35
CA ASP A 122 -3.31 14.05 15.54
C ASP A 122 -4.66 13.34 15.76
N VAL A 123 -4.95 12.29 14.98
CA VAL A 123 -6.18 11.51 15.11
C VAL A 123 -6.25 10.77 16.45
N LEU A 124 -5.16 10.13 16.87
CA LEU A 124 -5.11 9.43 18.15
C LEU A 124 -5.34 10.41 19.31
N ALA A 125 -4.72 11.59 19.26
CA ALA A 125 -4.93 12.62 20.28
C ALA A 125 -6.38 13.13 20.30
N GLU A 126 -6.98 13.33 19.12
CA GLU A 126 -8.38 13.77 19.00
C GLU A 126 -9.37 12.75 19.56
N LEU A 127 -9.20 11.46 19.24
CA LEU A 127 -10.06 10.40 19.75
C LEU A 127 -9.88 10.22 21.28
N ALA A 128 -8.64 10.29 21.77
CA ALA A 128 -8.36 10.24 23.20
C ALA A 128 -8.94 11.44 23.98
N GLU A 129 -8.93 12.64 23.39
CA GLU A 129 -9.59 13.81 23.99
C GLU A 129 -11.11 13.66 24.04
N ALA A 130 -11.70 12.91 23.10
CA ALA A 130 -13.13 12.63 23.05
C ALA A 130 -13.60 11.53 24.02
N GLY A 131 -12.68 10.74 24.60
CA GLY A 131 -12.98 9.70 25.58
C GLY A 131 -12.47 8.31 25.22
N ALA A 132 -12.19 8.06 23.94
CA ALA A 132 -11.77 6.75 23.45
C ALA A 132 -10.44 6.32 24.07
N GLU A 133 -10.32 5.04 24.42
CA GLU A 133 -9.06 4.47 24.82
C GLU A 133 -8.22 4.18 23.58
N MET A 134 -7.05 4.81 23.48
CA MET A 134 -6.20 4.68 22.29
C MET A 134 -4.81 4.16 22.65
N LYS A 135 -4.29 3.24 21.85
CA LYS A 135 -2.92 2.71 21.96
C LYS A 135 -2.19 2.71 20.64
N TRP A 136 -0.88 2.89 20.73
CA TRP A 136 0.05 2.61 19.64
C TRP A 136 0.33 1.13 19.52
N ASP A 137 0.69 0.72 18.31
CA ASP A 137 1.13 -0.61 17.91
C ASP A 137 2.02 -1.32 18.95
N PRO A 138 1.85 -2.66 19.08
CA PRO A 138 2.73 -3.45 19.92
C PRO A 138 4.12 -3.53 19.27
N ARG A 139 5.17 -3.25 20.07
CA ARG A 139 6.56 -3.23 19.57
C ARG A 139 7.11 -4.61 19.19
N SER A 140 6.33 -5.68 19.36
CA SER A 140 6.68 -7.06 19.01
C SER A 140 6.49 -7.37 17.51
N ILE A 141 5.69 -6.58 16.80
CA ILE A 141 5.43 -6.73 15.36
C ILE A 141 6.12 -5.62 14.55
N LYS A 142 6.29 -5.83 13.25
CA LYS A 142 6.96 -4.85 12.38
C LYS A 142 6.08 -3.65 12.05
N TYR A 143 4.83 -3.91 11.70
CA TYR A 143 3.78 -2.92 11.50
C TYR A 143 2.44 -3.51 11.97
N LEU A 144 1.61 -2.67 12.57
CA LEU A 144 0.20 -2.97 12.82
C LEU A 144 -0.61 -2.61 11.58
N HIS A 145 -0.70 -3.54 10.63
CA HIS A 145 -1.29 -3.30 9.31
C HIS A 145 -2.64 -4.01 9.10
N GLU A 146 -3.18 -4.63 10.14
CA GLU A 146 -4.57 -5.08 10.20
C GLU A 146 -5.54 -3.89 10.04
N LYS A 147 -6.69 -4.16 9.41
CA LYS A 147 -7.84 -3.25 9.34
C LYS A 147 -9.09 -4.00 9.75
N MET A 148 -9.42 -3.90 11.03
CA MET A 148 -10.63 -4.50 11.59
C MET A 148 -11.41 -3.51 12.43
N ILE A 149 -12.71 -3.77 12.54
CA ILE A 149 -13.61 -3.10 13.47
C ILE A 149 -14.49 -4.20 14.07
N LEU A 150 -14.58 -4.28 15.38
CA LEU A 150 -15.46 -5.18 16.12
C LEU A 150 -16.47 -4.35 16.90
N ILE A 151 -17.75 -4.65 16.73
CA ILE A 151 -18.88 -3.91 17.31
C ILE A 151 -19.67 -4.86 18.21
N ASP A 152 -19.85 -4.45 19.47
CA ASP A 152 -20.67 -5.12 20.48
C ASP A 152 -20.34 -6.62 20.68
N ASP A 153 -19.13 -7.08 20.33
CA ASP A 153 -18.74 -8.50 20.28
C ASP A 153 -19.70 -9.39 19.44
N GLU A 154 -20.42 -8.78 18.48
CA GLU A 154 -21.48 -9.44 17.68
C GLU A 154 -21.30 -9.27 16.16
N LEU A 155 -20.54 -8.26 15.74
CA LEU A 155 -20.28 -7.99 14.33
C LEU A 155 -18.86 -7.52 14.13
N MET A 156 -18.16 -8.08 13.15
CA MET A 156 -16.82 -7.62 12.76
C MET A 156 -16.75 -7.22 11.29
N PHE A 157 -15.87 -6.26 11.01
CA PHE A 157 -15.41 -5.91 9.69
C PHE A 157 -13.96 -6.38 9.51
N VAL A 158 -13.66 -7.10 8.43
CA VAL A 158 -12.29 -7.40 7.98
C VAL A 158 -12.12 -6.85 6.56
N MET A 159 -11.09 -6.04 6.34
CA MET A 159 -11.04 -5.16 5.16
C MET A 159 -9.65 -5.04 4.53
N THR A 160 -9.65 -4.73 3.24
CA THR A 160 -8.44 -4.24 2.53
C THR A 160 -8.13 -2.79 2.88
N CYS A 161 -9.17 -2.00 3.20
CA CYS A 161 -9.11 -0.56 3.30
C CYS A 161 -8.61 -0.03 4.62
N ASN A 162 -7.85 1.06 4.54
CA ASN A 162 -7.65 1.98 5.64
C ASN A 162 -8.91 2.86 5.82
N MET A 163 -9.03 3.60 6.93
CA MET A 163 -10.11 4.59 7.11
C MET A 163 -9.69 5.97 6.60
N THR A 164 -9.37 6.02 5.30
CA THR A 164 -8.95 7.24 4.61
C THR A 164 -10.05 7.79 3.71
N THR A 165 -9.96 9.08 3.37
CA THR A 165 -10.87 9.66 2.38
C THR A 165 -10.77 8.97 1.02
N SER A 166 -9.57 8.58 0.59
CA SER A 166 -9.36 7.87 -0.68
C SER A 166 -10.00 6.48 -0.69
N ALA A 167 -9.92 5.74 0.42
CA ALA A 167 -10.59 4.44 0.57
C ALA A 167 -12.11 4.54 0.29
N PHE A 168 -12.74 5.65 0.69
CA PHE A 168 -14.18 5.82 0.54
C PHE A 168 -14.59 6.41 -0.81
N THR A 169 -13.66 6.94 -1.60
CA THR A 169 -14.02 7.78 -2.76
C THR A 169 -13.25 7.49 -4.05
N ALA A 170 -12.09 6.84 -3.97
CA ALA A 170 -11.16 6.74 -5.10
C ALA A 170 -10.44 5.39 -5.20
N ASN A 171 -10.37 4.62 -4.11
CA ASN A 171 -9.73 3.30 -4.13
C ASN A 171 -10.78 2.21 -4.36
N ARG A 172 -10.41 1.20 -5.13
CA ARG A 172 -11.08 -0.10 -5.11
C ARG A 172 -10.67 -0.80 -3.83
N GLU A 173 -11.64 -1.06 -2.98
CA GLU A 173 -11.47 -1.73 -1.70
C GLU A 173 -12.56 -2.76 -1.48
N TYR A 174 -12.25 -3.76 -0.67
CA TYR A 174 -13.17 -4.82 -0.30
C TYR A 174 -13.23 -4.95 1.22
N GLY A 175 -14.41 -5.31 1.72
CA GLY A 175 -14.57 -5.66 3.11
C GLY A 175 -15.64 -6.71 3.31
N LEU A 176 -15.48 -7.47 4.38
CA LEU A 176 -16.41 -8.48 4.83
C LEU A 176 -17.05 -8.02 6.14
N ILE A 177 -18.37 -8.12 6.20
CA ILE A 177 -19.15 -8.06 7.44
C ILE A 177 -19.34 -9.50 7.88
N ASP A 178 -18.89 -9.84 9.08
CA ASP A 178 -18.93 -11.21 9.60
C ASP A 178 -19.58 -11.22 10.99
N THR A 179 -20.52 -12.15 11.16
CA THR A 179 -21.27 -12.38 12.40
C THR A 179 -21.04 -13.79 12.96
N ASP A 180 -20.08 -14.56 12.41
CA ASP A 180 -19.71 -15.87 12.96
C ASP A 180 -19.09 -15.71 14.37
N PRO A 181 -19.74 -16.23 15.43
CA PRO A 181 -19.23 -16.08 16.79
C PRO A 181 -17.84 -16.68 17.01
N ALA A 182 -17.43 -17.67 16.21
CA ALA A 182 -16.10 -18.27 16.32
C ALA A 182 -15.02 -17.35 15.76
N HIS A 183 -15.29 -16.68 14.63
CA HIS A 183 -14.37 -15.69 14.07
C HIS A 183 -14.27 -14.45 14.98
N ILE A 184 -15.42 -13.96 15.47
CA ILE A 184 -15.46 -12.84 16.42
C ILE A 184 -14.66 -13.16 17.69
N ALA A 185 -14.83 -14.34 18.27
CA ALA A 185 -14.08 -14.74 19.46
C ALA A 185 -12.57 -14.84 19.20
N GLU A 186 -12.15 -15.25 18.01
CA GLU A 186 -10.74 -15.29 17.61
C GLU A 186 -10.16 -13.88 17.48
N VAL A 187 -10.85 -12.98 16.77
CA VAL A 187 -10.43 -11.58 16.60
C VAL A 187 -10.39 -10.84 17.94
N ALA A 188 -11.42 -10.97 18.77
CA ALA A 188 -11.45 -10.36 20.11
C ALA A 188 -10.28 -10.85 20.98
N LYS A 189 -9.93 -12.14 20.89
CA LYS A 189 -8.78 -12.71 21.62
C LYS A 189 -7.46 -12.10 21.16
N VAL A 190 -7.26 -11.96 19.85
CA VAL A 190 -6.02 -11.36 19.29
C VAL A 190 -5.95 -9.87 19.63
N PHE A 191 -7.07 -9.14 19.48
CA PHE A 191 -7.17 -7.75 19.89
C PHE A 191 -6.77 -7.56 21.35
N GLU A 192 -7.32 -8.35 22.28
CA GLU A 192 -6.97 -8.28 23.69
C GLU A 192 -5.48 -8.58 23.96
N ALA A 193 -4.91 -9.56 23.27
CA ALA A 193 -3.49 -9.87 23.42
C ALA A 193 -2.62 -8.69 22.95
N ASP A 194 -2.86 -8.17 21.75
CA ASP A 194 -2.11 -7.03 21.19
C ASP A 194 -2.34 -5.75 22.02
N TRP A 195 -3.58 -5.50 22.49
CA TRP A 195 -3.96 -4.41 23.39
C TRP A 195 -3.15 -4.45 24.70
N ASN A 196 -2.97 -5.64 25.25
CA ASN A 196 -2.20 -5.88 26.47
C ASN A 196 -0.70 -6.06 26.20
N ARG A 197 -0.26 -5.96 24.93
CA ARG A 197 1.13 -6.16 24.47
C ARG A 197 1.68 -7.52 24.86
N GLN A 198 0.84 -8.53 24.71
CA GLN A 198 1.14 -9.94 24.93
C GLN A 198 1.14 -10.67 23.59
N GLU A 199 1.86 -11.78 23.53
CA GLU A 199 1.79 -12.64 22.35
C GLU A 199 0.42 -13.34 22.32
N PRO A 200 -0.34 -13.27 21.22
CA PRO A 200 -1.60 -14.00 21.12
C PRO A 200 -1.38 -15.52 21.17
N GLU A 201 -2.31 -16.24 21.79
CA GLU A 201 -2.31 -17.70 21.75
C GLU A 201 -3.03 -18.18 20.48
N TRP A 202 -2.29 -18.65 19.49
CA TRP A 202 -2.84 -18.93 18.15
C TRP A 202 -3.69 -20.20 18.03
N GLY A 203 -3.42 -21.26 18.78
CA GLY A 203 -4.16 -22.52 18.64
C GLY A 203 -4.15 -23.03 17.19
N ASP A 204 -5.33 -23.36 16.66
CA ASP A 204 -5.59 -23.63 15.25
C ASP A 204 -6.45 -22.47 14.70
N PRO A 205 -5.86 -21.41 14.10
CA PRO A 205 -6.60 -20.23 13.65
C PRO A 205 -7.62 -20.57 12.56
N LEU A 206 -8.81 -19.98 12.65
CA LEU A 206 -9.86 -20.04 11.64
C LEU A 206 -9.65 -18.98 10.55
N LEU A 207 -9.01 -17.87 10.93
CA LEU A 207 -8.73 -16.74 10.04
C LEU A 207 -7.29 -16.77 9.53
N VAL A 208 -7.03 -15.91 8.55
CA VAL A 208 -5.70 -15.75 7.95
C VAL A 208 -4.99 -14.62 8.68
N TRP A 209 -3.91 -14.95 9.38
CA TRP A 209 -3.15 -14.01 10.19
C TRP A 209 -1.69 -13.98 9.74
N SER A 210 -1.17 -12.78 9.53
CA SER A 210 0.27 -12.56 9.48
C SER A 210 0.81 -12.25 10.89
N PRO A 211 2.01 -12.74 11.25
CA PRO A 211 2.91 -13.59 10.48
C PRO A 211 2.71 -15.10 10.74
N ILE A 212 1.48 -15.54 10.99
CA ILE A 212 1.19 -16.82 11.65
C ILE A 212 0.97 -17.94 10.64
N ASN A 213 -0.10 -17.84 9.84
CA ASN A 213 -0.49 -18.82 8.83
C ASN A 213 -0.67 -18.20 7.44
N ALA A 214 -0.68 -16.87 7.31
CA ALA A 214 -1.02 -16.18 6.06
C ALA A 214 -0.28 -16.70 4.82
N ARG A 215 1.06 -16.79 4.89
CA ARG A 215 1.85 -17.34 3.78
C ARG A 215 1.39 -18.75 3.39
N GLN A 216 1.26 -19.64 4.37
CA GLN A 216 0.92 -21.03 4.11
C GLN A 216 -0.51 -21.15 3.54
N GLU A 217 -1.46 -20.42 4.09
CA GLU A 217 -2.86 -20.44 3.63
C GLU A 217 -2.99 -19.88 2.20
N LEU A 218 -2.31 -18.77 1.88
CA LEU A 218 -2.35 -18.19 0.54
C LEU A 218 -1.66 -19.08 -0.50
N LEU A 219 -0.52 -19.70 -0.16
CA LEU A 219 0.13 -20.67 -1.05
C LEU A 219 -0.76 -21.90 -1.30
N ALA A 220 -1.37 -22.45 -0.24
CA ALA A 220 -2.30 -23.57 -0.35
C ALA A 220 -3.56 -23.21 -1.17
N LEU A 221 -4.03 -21.97 -1.05
CA LEU A 221 -5.15 -21.44 -1.82
C LEU A 221 -4.84 -21.40 -3.33
N ILE A 222 -3.65 -20.90 -3.70
CA ILE A 222 -3.15 -20.85 -5.09
C ILE A 222 -2.89 -22.26 -5.64
N ASP A 223 -2.22 -23.12 -4.88
CA ASP A 223 -1.88 -24.49 -5.29
C ASP A 223 -3.12 -25.37 -5.48
N GLY A 224 -4.17 -25.08 -4.72
CA GLY A 224 -5.45 -25.76 -4.80
C GLY A 224 -6.27 -25.42 -6.05
N ALA A 225 -5.95 -24.35 -6.79
CA ALA A 225 -6.72 -23.90 -7.94
C ALA A 225 -6.72 -24.92 -9.09
N GLN A 226 -7.88 -25.13 -9.72
CA GLN A 226 -8.07 -26.14 -10.78
C GLN A 226 -8.40 -25.54 -12.15
N THR A 227 -9.02 -24.36 -12.18
CA THR A 227 -9.62 -23.75 -13.37
C THR A 227 -9.23 -22.29 -13.54
N GLY A 228 -9.27 -21.50 -12.46
CA GLY A 228 -8.95 -20.08 -12.54
C GLY A 228 -8.52 -19.48 -11.20
N ILE A 229 -7.70 -18.44 -11.29
CA ILE A 229 -7.32 -17.55 -10.20
C ILE A 229 -7.51 -16.13 -10.70
N ASP A 230 -8.45 -15.39 -10.11
CA ASP A 230 -8.58 -13.96 -10.33
C ASP A 230 -8.09 -13.22 -9.09
N LEU A 231 -7.29 -12.18 -9.28
CA LEU A 231 -6.74 -11.39 -8.17
C LEU A 231 -6.69 -9.90 -8.51
N GLU A 232 -6.97 -9.09 -7.50
CA GLU A 232 -6.68 -7.66 -7.50
C GLU A 232 -5.76 -7.38 -6.32
N GLN A 233 -4.59 -6.80 -6.60
CA GLN A 233 -3.54 -6.59 -5.61
C GLN A 233 -2.94 -5.20 -5.73
N ASN A 234 -2.82 -4.54 -4.59
CA ASN A 234 -2.07 -3.29 -4.45
C ASN A 234 -0.55 -3.48 -4.53
N SER A 235 -0.07 -4.69 -4.21
CA SER A 235 1.36 -5.01 -4.23
C SER A 235 1.60 -6.47 -4.59
N MET A 236 2.64 -6.73 -5.40
CA MET A 236 3.13 -8.02 -5.87
C MET A 236 4.66 -8.06 -5.81
N LEU A 237 5.18 -8.27 -4.60
CA LEU A 237 6.59 -8.23 -4.22
C LEU A 237 7.05 -9.50 -3.48
N ASP A 238 6.22 -10.54 -3.39
CA ASP A 238 6.62 -11.81 -2.77
C ASP A 238 7.03 -12.85 -3.82
N PRO A 239 8.31 -13.25 -3.87
CA PRO A 239 8.80 -14.16 -4.90
C PRO A 239 8.19 -15.55 -4.83
N GLU A 240 7.82 -16.05 -3.65
CA GLU A 240 7.23 -17.39 -3.50
C GLU A 240 5.79 -17.41 -3.99
N ILE A 241 4.99 -16.39 -3.65
CA ILE A 241 3.64 -16.25 -4.22
C ILE A 241 3.70 -16.12 -5.74
N VAL A 242 4.65 -15.34 -6.28
CA VAL A 242 4.85 -15.22 -7.74
C VAL A 242 5.20 -16.56 -8.38
N GLU A 243 6.11 -17.34 -7.79
CA GLU A 243 6.45 -18.69 -8.27
C GLU A 243 5.23 -19.61 -8.29
N HIS A 244 4.39 -19.60 -7.25
CA HIS A 244 3.18 -20.43 -7.19
C HIS A 244 2.09 -19.99 -8.18
N LEU A 245 1.98 -18.69 -8.48
CA LEU A 245 1.09 -18.19 -9.54
C LEU A 245 1.59 -18.61 -10.93
N ILE A 246 2.91 -18.58 -11.16
CA ILE A 246 3.54 -19.10 -12.38
C ILE A 246 3.26 -20.60 -12.52
N ASP A 247 3.49 -21.39 -11.46
CA ASP A 247 3.22 -22.82 -11.46
C ASP A 247 1.73 -23.11 -11.74
N ALA A 248 0.80 -22.30 -11.23
CA ALA A 248 -0.61 -22.42 -11.54
C ALA A 248 -0.89 -22.21 -13.04
N ALA A 249 -0.33 -21.16 -13.63
CA ALA A 249 -0.43 -20.90 -15.07
C ALA A 249 0.15 -22.05 -15.90
N GLU A 250 1.30 -22.60 -15.51
CA GLU A 250 1.93 -23.76 -16.17
C GLU A 250 1.10 -25.04 -16.06
N ARG A 251 0.35 -25.22 -14.96
CA ARG A 251 -0.62 -26.31 -14.81
C ARG A 251 -1.86 -26.16 -15.72
N GLY A 252 -2.01 -25.01 -16.39
CA GLY A 252 -3.14 -24.69 -17.25
C GLY A 252 -4.31 -24.00 -16.53
N VAL A 253 -4.10 -23.51 -15.30
CA VAL A 253 -5.05 -22.66 -14.60
C VAL A 253 -5.02 -21.27 -15.21
N THR A 254 -6.18 -20.66 -15.49
CA THR A 254 -6.21 -19.29 -16.01
C THR A 254 -5.95 -18.31 -14.86
N VAL A 255 -4.87 -17.53 -14.92
CA VAL A 255 -4.55 -16.54 -13.90
C VAL A 255 -4.77 -15.13 -14.46
N ARG A 256 -5.64 -14.35 -13.81
CA ARG A 256 -5.94 -12.95 -14.15
C ARG A 256 -5.57 -12.03 -13.00
N TYR A 257 -4.74 -11.04 -13.27
CA TYR A 257 -4.26 -10.10 -12.27
C TYR A 257 -4.57 -8.66 -12.69
N ILE A 258 -5.30 -7.92 -11.85
CA ILE A 258 -5.51 -6.47 -11.99
C ILE A 258 -4.69 -5.73 -10.91
N SER A 259 -3.96 -4.69 -11.30
CA SER A 259 -3.28 -3.77 -10.38
C SER A 259 -3.32 -2.34 -10.88
N THR A 260 -2.95 -1.37 -10.04
CA THR A 260 -2.67 -0.01 -10.47
C THR A 260 -1.16 0.22 -10.46
N PRO A 261 -0.56 0.67 -11.57
CA PRO A 261 0.86 0.95 -11.58
C PRO A 261 1.17 2.24 -10.83
N ASN A 262 2.34 2.32 -10.22
CA ASN A 262 2.82 3.57 -9.60
C ASN A 262 3.48 4.46 -10.65
N TRP A 263 3.24 5.78 -10.55
CA TRP A 263 3.84 6.75 -11.46
C TRP A 263 4.92 7.58 -10.78
N PRO A 264 6.10 7.76 -11.43
CA PRO A 264 6.54 7.09 -12.67
C PRO A 264 6.89 5.60 -12.46
N ILE A 265 6.93 4.75 -13.50
CA ILE A 265 7.09 3.28 -13.32
C ILE A 265 8.41 2.90 -12.62
N GLU A 266 9.46 3.74 -12.67
CA GLU A 266 10.70 3.46 -11.93
C GLU A 266 10.47 3.42 -10.41
N ASP A 267 9.40 4.08 -9.95
CA ASP A 267 8.93 4.02 -8.56
C ASP A 267 7.94 2.86 -8.35
N ASP A 268 7.60 2.12 -9.40
CA ASP A 268 6.73 0.95 -9.35
C ASP A 268 7.51 -0.34 -9.14
N HIS A 269 7.74 -0.63 -7.88
CA HIS A 269 8.50 -1.79 -7.43
C HIS A 269 7.89 -3.14 -7.81
N ASP A 270 6.60 -3.18 -8.16
CA ASP A 270 5.89 -4.40 -8.52
C ASP A 270 6.16 -4.84 -9.98
N GLU A 271 6.61 -3.92 -10.84
CA GLU A 271 6.73 -4.17 -12.27
C GLU A 271 7.63 -5.35 -12.63
N PRO A 272 8.80 -5.56 -11.97
CA PRO A 272 9.63 -6.74 -12.23
C PRO A 272 8.92 -8.08 -11.98
N PHE A 273 7.97 -8.14 -11.03
CA PHE A 273 7.21 -9.36 -10.75
C PHE A 273 6.01 -9.50 -11.69
N ARG A 274 5.35 -8.39 -12.06
CA ARG A 274 4.34 -8.40 -13.13
C ARG A 274 4.91 -8.89 -14.46
N GLU A 275 6.13 -8.47 -14.81
CA GLU A 275 6.80 -8.95 -16.01
C GLU A 275 7.06 -10.47 -15.99
N GLN A 276 7.50 -11.01 -14.84
CA GLN A 276 7.66 -12.45 -14.68
C GLN A 276 6.34 -13.20 -14.88
N LEU A 277 5.26 -12.71 -14.27
CA LEU A 277 3.92 -13.27 -14.43
C LEU A 277 3.46 -13.24 -15.90
N ARG A 278 3.61 -12.09 -16.59
CA ARG A 278 3.26 -11.96 -18.01
C ARG A 278 4.02 -12.95 -18.88
N ARG A 279 5.34 -13.11 -18.66
CA ARG A 279 6.15 -14.09 -19.40
C ARG A 279 5.71 -15.53 -19.20
N ALA A 280 5.15 -15.85 -18.03
CA ALA A 280 4.60 -17.16 -17.71
C ALA A 280 3.17 -17.38 -18.24
N GLY A 281 2.56 -16.39 -18.90
CA GLY A 281 1.22 -16.50 -19.47
C GLY A 281 0.10 -16.07 -18.52
N VAL A 282 0.41 -15.45 -17.38
CA VAL A 282 -0.58 -14.76 -16.55
C VAL A 282 -1.09 -13.53 -17.29
N LEU A 283 -2.41 -13.33 -17.27
CA LEU A 283 -3.06 -12.18 -17.88
C LEU A 283 -3.03 -11.01 -16.89
N VAL A 284 -2.07 -10.11 -17.06
CA VAL A 284 -1.91 -8.91 -16.22
C VAL A 284 -2.58 -7.72 -16.88
N ARG A 285 -3.43 -7.01 -16.14
CA ARG A 285 -4.14 -5.82 -16.57
C ARG A 285 -4.05 -4.70 -15.54
N TYR A 286 -4.38 -3.50 -15.99
CA TYR A 286 -4.18 -2.26 -15.26
C TYR A 286 -5.46 -1.46 -15.17
N LEU A 287 -5.72 -0.92 -14.00
CA LEU A 287 -6.85 -0.02 -13.76
C LEU A 287 -6.36 1.18 -12.96
N ASP A 288 -6.47 2.39 -13.52
CA ASP A 288 -6.00 3.62 -12.88
C ASP A 288 -7.08 4.26 -11.98
N ASP A 289 -8.35 4.11 -12.35
CA ASP A 289 -9.49 4.70 -11.66
C ASP A 289 -10.68 3.71 -11.65
N PRO A 290 -11.10 3.21 -10.48
CA PRO A 290 -10.50 3.48 -9.16
C PRO A 290 -9.10 2.87 -8.99
N PHE A 291 -8.28 3.45 -8.10
CA PHE A 291 -6.96 2.91 -7.74
C PHE A 291 -7.12 1.58 -6.99
N ILE A 292 -6.49 0.50 -7.46
CA ILE A 292 -6.51 -0.84 -6.86
C ILE A 292 -5.70 -0.84 -5.56
N HIS A 293 -6.39 -0.62 -4.44
CA HIS A 293 -5.85 -0.87 -3.10
C HIS A 293 -6.36 -2.21 -2.51
N ALA A 294 -6.97 -3.04 -3.35
CA ALA A 294 -7.46 -4.37 -2.99
C ALA A 294 -6.31 -5.33 -2.62
N LYS A 295 -6.63 -6.36 -1.84
CA LYS A 295 -5.81 -7.56 -1.64
C LYS A 295 -6.72 -8.79 -1.63
N VAL A 296 -7.15 -9.21 -2.81
CA VAL A 296 -8.17 -10.27 -2.95
C VAL A 296 -7.71 -11.39 -3.87
N PHE A 297 -8.24 -12.59 -3.61
CA PHE A 297 -8.20 -13.72 -4.53
C PHE A 297 -9.60 -14.28 -4.72
N LEU A 298 -9.89 -14.75 -5.93
CA LEU A 298 -11.03 -15.58 -6.26
C LEU A 298 -10.51 -16.84 -6.96
N ILE A 299 -10.71 -17.99 -6.32
CA ILE A 299 -10.24 -19.29 -6.80
C ILE A 299 -11.41 -20.10 -7.34
N ASP A 300 -11.28 -20.52 -8.61
CA ASP A 300 -12.23 -21.40 -9.30
C ASP A 300 -13.68 -20.89 -9.33
N GLY A 301 -13.88 -19.58 -9.11
CA GLY A 301 -15.22 -18.99 -8.93
C GLY A 301 -15.98 -19.54 -7.71
N ALA A 302 -15.28 -20.12 -6.73
CA ALA A 302 -15.90 -20.86 -5.63
C ALA A 302 -15.35 -20.51 -4.23
N ARG A 303 -14.17 -19.89 -4.14
CA ARG A 303 -13.56 -19.47 -2.88
C ARG A 303 -12.95 -18.10 -3.01
N GLY A 304 -13.23 -17.23 -2.06
CA GLY A 304 -12.67 -15.88 -1.98
C GLY A 304 -11.65 -15.73 -0.87
N PHE A 305 -10.76 -14.76 -1.01
CA PHE A 305 -9.94 -14.21 0.07
C PHE A 305 -10.08 -12.69 0.05
N VAL A 306 -10.27 -12.09 1.22
CA VAL A 306 -10.21 -10.64 1.47
C VAL A 306 -9.42 -10.42 2.74
N GLY A 307 -8.43 -9.54 2.71
CA GLY A 307 -7.61 -9.22 3.88
C GLY A 307 -6.77 -7.96 3.71
N SER A 308 -5.93 -7.68 4.71
CA SER A 308 -5.02 -6.54 4.72
C SER A 308 -3.64 -6.84 4.10
N GLU A 309 -3.39 -8.11 3.78
CA GLU A 309 -2.12 -8.67 3.32
C GLU A 309 -1.75 -8.23 1.90
N ASN A 310 -0.81 -7.28 1.80
CA ASN A 310 -0.11 -7.05 0.53
C ASN A 310 0.71 -8.31 0.18
N ILE A 311 0.83 -8.67 -1.09
CA ILE A 311 1.70 -9.78 -1.51
C ILE A 311 3.15 -9.33 -1.44
N SER A 312 3.72 -9.32 -0.24
CA SER A 312 5.12 -8.98 0.02
C SER A 312 5.64 -9.83 1.18
N THR A 313 6.94 -10.13 1.17
CA THR A 313 7.54 -10.91 2.26
C THR A 313 7.35 -10.24 3.62
N ASN A 314 7.37 -8.91 3.66
CA ASN A 314 7.17 -8.18 4.91
C ASN A 314 5.74 -8.31 5.45
N SER A 315 4.73 -8.10 4.60
CA SER A 315 3.32 -8.21 5.01
C SER A 315 3.01 -9.63 5.50
N LEU A 316 3.39 -10.65 4.74
CA LEU A 316 3.08 -12.05 5.07
C LEU A 316 3.84 -12.61 6.29
N ASN A 317 5.06 -12.12 6.57
CA ASN A 317 5.95 -12.74 7.56
C ASN A 317 6.32 -11.87 8.75
N ASN A 318 5.95 -10.58 8.77
CA ASN A 318 6.41 -9.68 9.84
C ASN A 318 5.33 -8.71 10.36
N ASN A 319 4.34 -8.36 9.56
CA ASN A 319 3.26 -7.49 9.98
C ASN A 319 2.20 -8.27 10.76
N ARG A 320 1.43 -7.56 11.60
CA ARG A 320 0.09 -8.02 11.97
C ARG A 320 -0.84 -7.65 10.81
N GLU A 321 -1.42 -8.66 10.20
CA GLU A 321 -2.41 -8.57 9.12
C GLU A 321 -3.53 -9.56 9.44
N LEU A 322 -4.72 -9.29 8.90
CA LEU A 322 -5.89 -10.13 9.04
C LEU A 322 -6.62 -10.28 7.70
N GLY A 323 -6.98 -11.51 7.37
CA GLY A 323 -7.84 -11.84 6.24
C GLY A 323 -8.74 -13.03 6.51
N VAL A 324 -9.68 -13.24 5.59
CA VAL A 324 -10.68 -14.31 5.64
C VAL A 324 -10.64 -15.07 4.31
N ILE A 325 -10.54 -16.40 4.37
CA ILE A 325 -10.85 -17.28 3.24
C ILE A 325 -12.29 -17.75 3.39
N PHE A 326 -13.13 -17.52 2.39
CA PHE A 326 -14.56 -17.80 2.46
C PHE A 326 -15.09 -18.53 1.23
N LYS A 327 -16.28 -19.11 1.39
CA LYS A 327 -17.02 -19.88 0.37
C LYS A 327 -18.51 -19.58 0.38
N ASP A 328 -18.91 -18.50 1.03
CA ASP A 328 -20.30 -18.04 1.03
C ASP A 328 -20.70 -17.67 -0.40
N ASP A 329 -21.76 -18.29 -0.92
CA ASP A 329 -22.13 -18.22 -2.33
C ASP A 329 -22.42 -16.77 -2.76
N ASP A 330 -23.19 -16.02 -1.96
CA ASP A 330 -23.55 -14.63 -2.27
C ASP A 330 -22.31 -13.72 -2.29
N SER A 331 -21.41 -13.88 -1.32
CA SER A 331 -20.16 -13.11 -1.26
C SER A 331 -19.18 -13.48 -2.39
N VAL A 332 -19.09 -14.76 -2.74
CA VAL A 332 -18.27 -15.22 -3.87
C VAL A 332 -18.81 -14.71 -5.20
N GLU A 333 -20.13 -14.79 -5.41
CA GLU A 333 -20.78 -14.24 -6.61
C GLU A 333 -20.58 -12.73 -6.71
N ARG A 334 -20.68 -12.00 -5.58
CA ARG A 334 -20.43 -10.56 -5.54
C ARG A 334 -18.98 -10.20 -5.86
N LEU A 335 -18.00 -10.94 -5.33
CA LEU A 335 -16.58 -10.77 -5.63
C LEU A 335 -16.31 -11.01 -7.12
N ALA A 336 -16.81 -12.12 -7.66
CA ALA A 336 -16.67 -12.47 -9.07
C ALA A 336 -17.26 -11.40 -9.98
N ALA A 337 -18.48 -10.92 -9.67
CA ALA A 337 -19.13 -9.88 -10.44
C ALA A 337 -18.33 -8.56 -10.45
N GLN A 338 -17.70 -8.20 -9.33
CA GLN A 338 -16.88 -7.00 -9.26
C GLN A 338 -15.59 -7.13 -10.06
N ILE A 339 -14.85 -8.23 -9.88
CA ILE A 339 -13.59 -8.46 -10.62
C ILE A 339 -13.86 -8.49 -12.12
N GLU A 340 -14.97 -9.08 -12.57
CA GLU A 340 -15.36 -9.03 -13.99
C GLU A 340 -15.65 -7.61 -14.49
N ALA A 341 -16.29 -6.77 -13.66
CA ALA A 341 -16.57 -5.39 -14.01
C ALA A 341 -15.25 -4.59 -14.17
N ASP A 342 -14.32 -4.74 -13.23
CA ASP A 342 -13.01 -4.08 -13.27
C ASP A 342 -12.14 -4.67 -14.41
N TRP A 343 -12.21 -5.98 -14.65
CA TRP A 343 -11.55 -6.66 -15.78
C TRP A 343 -12.01 -6.12 -17.14
N ALA A 344 -13.30 -5.80 -17.28
CA ALA A 344 -13.88 -5.30 -18.51
C ALA A 344 -13.43 -3.87 -18.89
N ILE A 345 -13.02 -3.07 -17.90
CA ILE A 345 -12.58 -1.68 -18.10
C ILE A 345 -11.05 -1.49 -17.99
N SER A 346 -10.35 -2.48 -17.44
CA SER A 346 -8.89 -2.47 -17.34
C SER A 346 -8.19 -2.61 -18.70
N THR A 347 -6.93 -2.15 -18.78
CA THR A 347 -6.09 -2.15 -19.98
C THR A 347 -4.97 -3.16 -19.88
N ASP A 348 -4.52 -3.69 -21.02
CA ASP A 348 -3.33 -4.55 -21.07
C ASP A 348 -2.02 -3.72 -21.01
N GLU A 349 -2.11 -2.42 -21.29
CA GLU A 349 -1.00 -1.46 -21.16
C GLU A 349 -1.08 -0.73 -19.82
N ALA A 350 -0.02 -0.79 -19.02
CA ALA A 350 0.09 -0.09 -17.72
C ALA A 350 -0.03 1.43 -17.87
N PHE A 351 0.53 1.94 -18.96
CA PHE A 351 0.53 3.36 -19.29
C PHE A 351 0.06 3.49 -20.73
N PRO A 352 -1.26 3.53 -20.97
CA PRO A 352 -1.77 3.75 -22.30
C PRO A 352 -1.21 5.09 -22.79
N SER A 353 -0.26 5.04 -23.73
CA SER A 353 0.28 6.26 -24.31
C SER A 353 -0.87 7.01 -24.94
N GLY A 354 -1.03 8.30 -24.64
CA GLY A 354 -2.19 9.12 -25.00
C GLY A 354 -2.38 9.38 -26.50
N GLY A 355 -2.32 8.35 -27.34
CA GLY A 355 -2.53 8.38 -28.78
C GLY A 355 -1.31 8.75 -29.62
N MET A 356 -0.09 8.72 -29.07
CA MET A 356 1.11 8.91 -29.90
C MET A 356 1.47 7.61 -30.63
N GLU A 357 1.03 7.49 -31.87
CA GLU A 357 1.48 6.44 -32.77
C GLU A 357 2.96 6.61 -33.08
N VAL A 358 3.68 5.49 -33.21
CA VAL A 358 5.01 5.51 -33.80
C VAL A 358 4.83 5.98 -35.26
N PRO A 359 5.59 6.98 -35.73
CA PRO A 359 5.44 7.47 -37.09
C PRO A 359 5.60 6.35 -38.13
N GLU A 360 4.99 6.49 -39.32
CA GLU A 360 5.14 5.53 -40.43
C GLU A 360 6.60 5.26 -40.83
N SER A 361 7.54 6.14 -40.46
CA SER A 361 8.98 5.93 -40.63
C SER A 361 9.52 4.73 -39.84
N GLY A 362 8.80 4.25 -38.82
CA GLY A 362 9.19 3.13 -37.96
C GLY A 362 10.14 3.51 -36.82
N TYR A 363 10.42 4.80 -36.64
CA TYR A 363 11.29 5.31 -35.56
C TYR A 363 10.88 6.73 -35.16
N ILE A 364 11.25 7.12 -33.94
CA ILE A 364 11.06 8.46 -33.39
C ILE A 364 12.39 9.21 -33.26
N ASP A 365 12.35 10.53 -33.21
CA ASP A 365 13.52 11.35 -32.87
C ASP A 365 13.81 11.27 -31.37
N HIS A 366 15.08 11.29 -30.97
CA HIS A 366 15.48 11.22 -29.58
C HIS A 366 14.88 12.31 -28.69
N SER A 367 14.55 13.49 -29.24
CA SER A 367 13.91 14.58 -28.49
C SER A 367 12.48 14.24 -28.07
N ASP A 368 11.86 13.28 -28.76
CA ASP A 368 10.54 12.76 -28.44
C ASP A 368 10.61 11.54 -27.51
N ALA A 369 11.77 10.97 -27.19
CA ALA A 369 11.88 9.73 -26.41
C ALA A 369 11.12 9.78 -25.07
N SER A 370 11.15 10.92 -24.37
CA SER A 370 10.41 11.13 -23.12
C SER A 370 8.87 11.06 -23.26
N LYS A 371 8.35 11.12 -24.48
CA LYS A 371 6.92 10.94 -24.78
C LYS A 371 6.53 9.46 -24.95
N PHE A 372 7.53 8.58 -25.03
CA PHE A 372 7.40 7.16 -25.31
C PHE A 372 8.03 6.30 -24.21
N TYR A 373 8.12 6.84 -22.98
CA TYR A 373 8.57 6.05 -21.83
C TYR A 373 7.83 4.72 -21.74
N TYR A 374 8.61 3.68 -21.48
CA TYR A 374 8.29 2.27 -21.28
C TYR A 374 7.59 1.63 -22.47
N ARG A 375 7.84 2.14 -23.67
CA ARG A 375 7.49 1.49 -24.93
C ARG A 375 8.75 1.00 -25.62
N GLU A 376 8.65 -0.18 -26.23
CA GLU A 376 9.67 -0.63 -27.17
C GLU A 376 9.48 0.11 -28.49
N VAL A 377 10.41 1.01 -28.80
CA VAL A 377 10.40 1.82 -30.02
C VAL A 377 11.82 1.98 -30.54
N THR A 378 11.95 2.19 -31.84
CA THR A 378 13.23 2.60 -32.43
C THR A 378 13.42 4.10 -32.26
N VAL A 379 14.53 4.51 -31.65
CA VAL A 379 14.90 5.91 -31.43
C VAL A 379 16.10 6.26 -32.31
N GLU A 380 15.99 7.29 -33.14
CA GLU A 380 17.09 7.85 -33.91
C GLU A 380 17.76 8.99 -33.14
N LEU A 381 19.08 8.94 -33.01
CA LEU A 381 19.89 9.99 -32.39
C LEU A 381 21.20 10.21 -33.14
N PRO A 382 21.68 11.46 -33.25
CA PRO A 382 23.08 11.73 -33.52
C PRO A 382 23.91 11.48 -32.24
N VAL A 383 25.05 10.79 -32.32
CA VAL A 383 25.96 10.57 -31.19
C VAL A 383 27.01 11.68 -31.18
N LEU A 384 26.60 12.87 -30.71
CA LEU A 384 27.49 14.05 -30.64
C LEU A 384 28.33 14.07 -29.37
N TYR A 385 27.93 13.35 -28.33
CA TYR A 385 28.67 13.24 -27.08
C TYR A 385 28.73 11.80 -26.61
N VAL A 386 29.85 11.45 -25.99
CA VAL A 386 30.06 10.14 -25.37
C VAL A 386 30.62 10.28 -23.96
N TYR A 387 30.23 9.35 -23.10
CA TYR A 387 30.78 9.19 -21.75
C TYR A 387 31.21 7.74 -21.57
N ASN A 388 32.38 7.51 -20.98
CA ASN A 388 32.84 6.16 -20.64
C ASN A 388 33.70 6.21 -19.39
N SER A 389 33.20 5.64 -18.29
CA SER A 389 33.91 5.54 -17.01
C SER A 389 34.59 4.19 -16.78
N GLY A 390 34.45 3.26 -17.74
CA GLY A 390 34.76 1.84 -17.54
C GLY A 390 33.73 1.09 -16.68
N ARG A 391 32.77 1.78 -16.06
CA ARG A 391 31.63 1.19 -15.34
C ARG A 391 30.31 1.31 -16.09
N VAL A 392 30.24 2.23 -17.06
CA VAL A 392 29.14 2.41 -17.99
C VAL A 392 29.65 3.23 -19.18
N ALA A 393 29.07 3.00 -20.35
CA ALA A 393 29.24 3.85 -21.52
C ALA A 393 27.89 4.46 -21.92
N TRP A 394 27.89 5.75 -22.26
CA TRP A 394 26.72 6.48 -22.77
C TRP A 394 27.00 7.05 -24.15
N LEU A 395 26.01 6.90 -25.05
CA LEU A 395 25.95 7.59 -26.33
C LEU A 395 24.83 8.64 -26.26
N MET A 396 25.14 9.89 -26.57
CA MET A 396 24.26 11.03 -26.30
C MET A 396 24.23 12.04 -27.46
N PRO A 397 23.09 12.70 -27.68
CA PRO A 397 22.94 13.73 -28.71
C PRO A 397 23.41 15.12 -28.32
N ASN A 398 23.67 15.37 -27.03
CA ASN A 398 24.17 16.64 -26.53
C ASN A 398 24.87 16.46 -25.17
N GLU A 399 25.48 17.52 -24.65
CA GLU A 399 26.20 17.55 -23.37
C GLU A 399 25.31 17.77 -22.13
N ASP A 400 24.01 17.99 -22.30
CA ASP A 400 23.13 18.11 -21.14
C ASP A 400 22.92 16.72 -20.52
N VAL A 401 23.22 16.60 -19.24
CA VAL A 401 23.04 15.35 -18.49
C VAL A 401 21.60 15.15 -18.03
N ASP A 402 20.84 16.24 -17.88
CA ASP A 402 19.48 16.27 -17.36
C ASP A 402 18.45 16.32 -18.51
N GLY A 403 17.49 15.40 -18.51
CA GLY A 403 16.40 15.35 -19.50
C GLY A 403 16.81 14.86 -20.91
N ASN A 404 18.06 14.42 -21.07
CA ASN A 404 18.61 14.00 -22.35
C ASN A 404 18.45 12.49 -22.60
N PHE A 405 18.17 12.09 -23.85
CA PHE A 405 18.09 10.68 -24.22
C PHE A 405 19.46 10.01 -24.21
N LYS A 406 19.58 8.84 -23.58
CA LYS A 406 20.85 8.10 -23.47
C LYS A 406 20.72 6.68 -24.01
N VAL A 407 21.70 6.25 -24.80
CA VAL A 407 21.93 4.82 -25.01
C VAL A 407 22.95 4.36 -23.97
N VAL A 408 22.55 3.40 -23.13
CA VAL A 408 23.33 2.95 -21.98
C VAL A 408 23.87 1.55 -22.25
N ILE A 409 25.18 1.38 -22.09
CA ILE A 409 25.83 0.08 -22.27
C ILE A 409 26.66 -0.22 -21.02
N PHE A 410 26.40 -1.38 -20.41
CA PHE A 410 27.10 -1.82 -19.19
C PHE A 410 28.35 -2.65 -19.50
N PRO A 411 29.33 -2.71 -18.57
CA PRO A 411 30.61 -3.38 -18.79
C PRO A 411 30.51 -4.87 -19.11
N SER A 412 29.45 -5.53 -18.63
CA SER A 412 29.15 -6.93 -18.94
C SER A 412 28.98 -7.18 -20.45
N SER A 413 28.60 -6.15 -21.21
CA SER A 413 28.34 -6.23 -22.64
C SER A 413 29.47 -5.66 -23.50
N PHE A 414 30.51 -5.04 -22.92
CA PHE A 414 31.58 -4.41 -23.69
C PHE A 414 32.33 -5.37 -24.63
N SER A 415 32.41 -6.66 -24.28
CA SER A 415 33.06 -7.69 -25.10
C SER A 415 32.35 -8.00 -26.40
N GLU A 416 31.08 -7.62 -26.53
CA GLU A 416 30.29 -7.91 -27.73
C GLU A 416 30.64 -6.99 -28.90
N TRP A 417 31.29 -5.84 -28.65
CA TRP A 417 31.72 -4.93 -29.69
C TRP A 417 33.19 -5.14 -30.12
N PRO A 418 33.51 -4.93 -31.40
CA PRO A 418 34.88 -5.01 -31.90
C PRO A 418 35.78 -3.89 -31.36
N GLU A 419 35.20 -2.76 -30.97
CA GLU A 419 35.84 -1.62 -30.31
C GLU A 419 34.93 -1.09 -29.20
N MET A 420 35.46 -0.30 -28.27
CA MET A 420 34.61 0.28 -27.21
C MET A 420 33.45 1.08 -27.81
N PRO A 421 32.20 0.92 -27.32
CA PRO A 421 31.03 1.55 -27.95
C PRO A 421 31.12 3.08 -28.10
N ASP A 422 31.77 3.78 -27.17
CA ASP A 422 32.00 5.24 -27.25
C ASP A 422 32.94 5.64 -28.40
N ILE A 423 33.85 4.75 -28.79
CA ILE A 423 34.72 4.93 -29.95
C ILE A 423 33.95 4.52 -31.21
N PHE A 424 33.26 3.38 -31.16
CA PHE A 424 32.65 2.75 -32.33
C PHE A 424 31.50 3.57 -32.92
N TYR A 425 30.66 4.20 -32.09
CA TYR A 425 29.50 4.98 -32.54
C TYR A 425 29.67 6.49 -32.47
N GLY A 426 30.78 6.97 -31.89
CA GLY A 426 31.06 8.39 -31.75
C GLY A 426 31.01 9.13 -33.08
N GLY A 427 30.19 10.18 -33.18
CA GLY A 427 30.04 10.98 -34.40
C GLY A 427 29.10 10.37 -35.45
N GLN A 428 28.45 9.24 -35.17
CA GLN A 428 27.48 8.61 -36.08
C GLN A 428 26.04 9.07 -35.79
N ILE A 429 25.14 8.83 -36.74
CA ILE A 429 23.70 8.85 -36.51
C ILE A 429 23.25 7.40 -36.40
N ILE A 430 22.66 7.05 -35.28
CA ILE A 430 22.27 5.67 -34.97
C ILE A 430 20.76 5.59 -34.73
N ARG A 431 20.22 4.40 -34.95
CA ARG A 431 18.90 3.98 -34.49
C ARG A 431 19.06 2.86 -33.49
N VAL A 432 18.44 3.01 -32.34
CA VAL A 432 18.47 2.02 -31.26
C VAL A 432 17.05 1.56 -30.98
N THR A 433 16.83 0.26 -30.97
CA THR A 433 15.52 -0.32 -30.65
C THR A 433 15.58 -0.94 -29.28
N GLY A 434 14.64 -0.58 -28.41
CA GLY A 434 14.56 -1.12 -27.07
C GLY A 434 13.50 -0.40 -26.25
N LEU A 435 13.35 -0.84 -25.01
CA LEU A 435 12.45 -0.21 -24.04
C LEU A 435 13.01 1.15 -23.62
N ILE A 436 12.25 2.24 -23.83
CA ILE A 436 12.65 3.56 -23.30
C ILE A 436 12.40 3.58 -21.79
N GLU A 437 13.42 3.41 -20.98
CA GLU A 437 13.35 3.55 -19.54
C GLU A 437 13.48 5.02 -19.10
N LYS A 438 13.10 5.31 -17.87
CA LYS A 438 13.34 6.61 -17.23
C LYS A 438 14.27 6.42 -16.06
N TYR A 439 15.46 6.97 -16.15
CA TYR A 439 16.45 6.88 -15.09
C TYR A 439 16.85 8.28 -14.66
N SER A 440 16.76 8.56 -13.35
CA SER A 440 17.09 9.88 -12.79
C SER A 440 16.41 11.07 -13.51
N GLY A 441 15.22 10.85 -14.09
CA GLY A 441 14.42 11.88 -14.74
C GLY A 441 14.57 12.01 -16.27
N TRP A 442 15.45 11.24 -16.91
CA TRP A 442 15.67 11.29 -18.36
C TRP A 442 15.39 9.96 -19.06
N PRO A 443 15.10 9.96 -20.38
CA PRO A 443 14.85 8.75 -21.14
C PRO A 443 16.15 8.02 -21.52
N GLU A 444 16.15 6.70 -21.43
CA GLU A 444 17.28 5.88 -21.87
C GLU A 444 16.87 4.54 -22.46
N ILE A 445 17.71 3.97 -23.31
CA ILE A 445 17.60 2.57 -23.74
C ILE A 445 18.89 1.86 -23.32
N ILE A 446 18.76 0.77 -22.56
CA ILE A 446 19.87 -0.13 -22.25
C ILE A 446 20.07 -1.09 -23.43
N VAL A 447 21.32 -1.22 -23.88
CA VAL A 447 21.71 -2.09 -24.99
C VAL A 447 22.71 -3.13 -24.51
N HIS A 448 22.52 -4.37 -24.96
CA HIS A 448 23.29 -5.54 -24.59
C HIS A 448 24.14 -6.10 -25.74
N GLU A 449 23.69 -5.95 -26.99
CA GLU A 449 24.34 -6.50 -28.18
C GLU A 449 24.47 -5.45 -29.31
N PRO A 450 25.51 -5.49 -30.16
CA PRO A 450 25.70 -4.54 -31.26
C PRO A 450 24.54 -4.46 -32.26
N GLN A 451 23.78 -5.55 -32.43
CA GLN A 451 22.67 -5.69 -33.37
C GLN A 451 21.47 -4.82 -33.01
N GLU A 452 21.37 -4.38 -31.75
CA GLU A 452 20.31 -3.49 -31.28
C GLU A 452 20.54 -2.02 -31.70
N ILE A 453 21.72 -1.72 -32.24
CA ILE A 453 22.09 -0.39 -32.76
C ILE A 453 22.38 -0.47 -34.27
N GLU A 454 21.53 0.16 -35.07
CA GLU A 454 21.73 0.37 -36.50
C GLU A 454 22.43 1.70 -36.76
N VAL A 455 23.51 1.71 -37.55
CA VAL A 455 24.15 2.95 -38.01
C VAL A 455 23.49 3.41 -39.30
N VAL A 456 22.88 4.60 -39.29
CA VAL A 456 22.10 5.13 -40.41
C VAL A 456 22.73 6.35 -41.08
N GLY A 457 23.80 6.90 -40.51
CA GLY A 457 24.54 8.01 -41.11
C GLY A 457 25.71 8.49 -40.26
N GLU A 458 26.30 9.61 -40.68
CA GLU A 458 27.39 10.29 -39.98
C GLU A 458 27.02 11.76 -39.74
N THR A 459 27.39 12.28 -38.57
CA THR A 459 27.16 13.70 -38.21
C THR A 459 28.17 14.65 -38.88
N GLY A 460 29.30 14.12 -39.33
CA GLY A 460 30.44 14.91 -39.82
C GLY A 460 31.20 15.66 -38.72
N GLN A 461 30.93 15.35 -37.46
CA GLN A 461 31.57 15.96 -36.29
C GLN A 461 32.24 14.88 -35.44
N GLU A 462 33.44 15.19 -34.91
CA GLU A 462 34.05 14.38 -33.85
C GLU A 462 33.23 14.57 -32.57
N PRO A 463 32.87 13.48 -31.84
CA PRO A 463 32.04 13.59 -30.66
C PRO A 463 32.79 14.29 -29.52
N GLY A 464 32.07 15.11 -28.76
CA GLY A 464 32.53 15.59 -27.47
C GLY A 464 32.69 14.42 -26.48
N ARG A 465 33.72 14.47 -25.64
CA ARG A 465 33.93 13.48 -24.57
C ARG A 465 33.66 14.11 -23.22
N MET A 466 32.67 13.59 -22.52
CA MET A 466 32.39 13.97 -21.15
C MET A 466 33.53 13.49 -20.22
N PRO A 467 33.96 14.30 -19.24
CA PRO A 467 34.95 13.87 -18.27
C PRO A 467 34.40 12.69 -17.45
N ALA A 468 35.21 11.65 -17.26
CA ALA A 468 34.92 10.61 -16.29
C ALA A 468 35.21 11.16 -14.89
N ASP A 469 34.19 11.23 -14.04
CA ASP A 469 34.31 11.60 -12.62
C ASP A 469 35.11 10.59 -11.80
#